data_AF-A0A103ECY7-F1
#
_entry.id   AF-A0A103ECY7-F1
#
_cell.length_a   1.000
_cell.length_b   1.000
_cell.length_c   1.000
_cell.angle_alpha   90.00
_cell.angle_beta   90.00
_cell.angle_gamma   90.00
#
_symmetry.space_group_name_H-M   'P 1'
#
loop_
_entity.id
_entity.type
_entity.pdbx_description
1 polymer ?
#
loop_
_entity_poly.entity_id
_entity_poly.type
_entity_poly.pdbx_seq_one_letter_code
_entity_poly.pdbx_strand_id
1 'polypeptide(L)'
;MRATFMGRPGACPAHLRRAGRGAATQADEKTSSKVLTVQDSPAVAPDASVMFLPRTFRWTITDRSGKQLFEINTTADTAMLYGLASGYAGGYCWEGSYNGKPENERGYIEYIDQRG
;
A
#
# COMPACT_ATOMS: atom_id res chain seq x y z
N MET A 1 0.78 6.36 -6.43
CA MET A 1 -0.06 7.02 -7.45
C MET A 1 -1.52 6.54 -7.32
N ARG A 2 -2.42 7.35 -6.73
CA ARG A 2 -3.85 7.30 -7.06
C ARG A 2 -4.10 8.53 -7.93
N ALA A 3 -4.21 8.33 -9.23
CA ALA A 3 -4.49 9.41 -10.18
C ALA A 3 -5.95 9.87 -9.98
N THR A 4 -6.25 10.77 -9.07
CA THR A 4 -7.66 11.02 -8.72
C THR A 4 -8.37 11.75 -9.88
N PHE A 5 -9.33 11.12 -10.57
CA PHE A 5 -10.21 11.77 -11.55
C PHE A 5 -11.56 11.98 -10.88
N MET A 6 -12.03 13.22 -10.78
CA MET A 6 -13.34 13.56 -10.19
C MET A 6 -13.54 13.03 -8.75
N GLY A 7 -12.51 13.13 -7.90
CA GLY A 7 -12.59 12.70 -6.49
C GLY A 7 -12.52 11.18 -6.27
N ARG A 8 -12.28 10.38 -7.32
CA ARG A 8 -12.09 8.92 -7.23
C ARG A 8 -10.65 8.53 -7.59
N PRO A 9 -10.05 7.55 -6.91
CA PRO A 9 -8.78 6.98 -7.34
C PRO A 9 -8.85 6.57 -8.81
N GLY A 10 -7.94 7.06 -9.66
CA GLY A 10 -7.92 6.69 -11.08
C GLY A 10 -7.50 5.25 -11.30
N ALA A 11 -6.75 4.68 -10.36
CA ALA A 11 -6.47 3.26 -10.30
C ALA A 11 -6.14 2.82 -8.86
N CYS A 12 -6.48 1.58 -8.53
CA CYS A 12 -6.04 0.89 -7.32
C CYS A 12 -5.86 -0.60 -7.64
N PRO A 13 -4.96 -0.99 -8.56
CA PRO A 13 -4.83 -2.38 -8.99
C PRO A 13 -4.11 -3.21 -7.92
N ALA A 14 -4.35 -4.53 -7.92
CA ALA A 14 -3.53 -5.49 -7.20
C ALA A 14 -3.05 -6.57 -8.16
N HIS A 15 -1.78 -6.97 -8.04
CA HIS A 15 -1.22 -8.07 -8.81
C HIS A 15 -0.76 -9.16 -7.85
N LEU A 16 -1.36 -10.34 -7.95
CA LEU A 16 -0.99 -11.50 -7.16
C LEU A 16 -0.12 -12.44 -7.98
N ARG A 17 1.12 -12.66 -7.53
CA ARG A 17 1.99 -13.69 -8.09
C ARG A 17 2.17 -14.80 -7.06
N ARG A 18 2.03 -16.06 -7.49
CA ARG A 18 2.35 -17.22 -6.65
C ARG A 18 3.68 -17.80 -7.11
N ALA A 19 4.62 -18.01 -6.18
CA ALA A 19 5.89 -18.66 -6.50
C ALA A 19 5.64 -20.02 -7.18
N GLY A 20 6.40 -20.31 -8.25
CA GLY A 20 6.24 -21.55 -9.04
C GLY A 20 5.05 -21.58 -10.00
N ARG A 21 4.17 -20.57 -10.01
CA ARG A 21 3.18 -20.35 -11.08
C ARG A 21 3.61 -19.11 -11.88
N GLY A 22 3.58 -19.20 -13.21
CA GLY A 22 4.17 -18.22 -14.12
C GLY A 22 3.69 -16.77 -13.94
N ALA A 23 2.79 -16.33 -14.83
CA ALA A 23 2.34 -14.94 -14.87
C ALA A 23 1.57 -14.54 -13.59
N ALA A 24 1.68 -13.25 -13.21
CA ALA A 24 0.87 -12.69 -12.14
C ALA A 24 -0.61 -12.65 -12.56
N THR A 25 -1.50 -12.94 -11.62
CA THR A 25 -2.94 -12.74 -11.80
C THR A 25 -3.30 -11.35 -11.30
N GLN A 26 -3.87 -10.52 -12.17
CA GLN A 26 -4.38 -9.22 -11.78
C GLN A 26 -5.72 -9.40 -11.05
N ALA A 27 -5.82 -8.85 -9.84
CA ALA A 27 -7.03 -8.82 -9.04
C ALA A 27 -7.64 -7.41 -9.17
N ASP A 28 -8.56 -7.25 -10.12
CA ASP A 28 -8.96 -5.93 -10.61
C ASP A 28 -10.22 -5.31 -10.02
N GLU A 29 -11.03 -6.04 -9.25
CA GLU A 29 -12.42 -5.59 -9.14
C GLU A 29 -12.72 -4.77 -7.88
N LYS A 30 -12.15 -5.10 -6.72
CA LYS A 30 -12.36 -4.29 -5.50
C LYS A 30 -11.14 -4.31 -4.58
N THR A 31 -10.11 -3.60 -5.00
CA THR A 31 -8.94 -3.34 -4.18
C THR A 31 -9.06 -1.98 -3.50
N SER A 32 -8.78 -1.92 -2.21
CA SER A 32 -8.74 -0.68 -1.45
C SER A 32 -7.48 -0.62 -0.60
N SER A 33 -6.70 0.44 -0.81
CA SER A 33 -5.63 0.88 0.08
C SER A 33 -6.03 2.16 0.80
N LYS A 34 -5.79 2.21 2.12
CA LYS A 34 -6.09 3.37 2.97
C LYS A 34 -4.96 3.58 3.97
N VAL A 35 -4.44 4.80 4.04
CA VAL A 35 -3.63 5.26 5.18
C VAL A 35 -4.58 5.47 6.35
N LEU A 36 -4.24 4.90 7.51
CA LEU A 36 -5.05 5.00 8.73
C LEU A 36 -4.46 6.02 9.70
N THR A 37 -3.15 6.00 9.86
CA THR A 37 -2.40 7.00 10.63
C THR A 37 -1.11 7.38 9.92
N VAL A 38 -0.63 8.58 10.21
CA VAL A 38 0.66 9.10 9.73
C VAL A 38 1.70 9.08 10.85
N GLN A 39 2.97 9.21 10.48
CA GLN A 39 4.07 9.40 11.43
C GLN A 39 3.98 10.78 12.10
N ASP A 40 4.57 10.89 13.29
CA ASP A 40 4.35 12.04 14.18
C ASP A 40 5.00 13.31 13.63
N SER A 41 6.16 13.15 12.98
CA SER A 41 6.88 14.22 12.30
C SER A 41 6.75 14.06 10.78
N PRO A 42 6.46 15.14 10.04
CA PRO A 42 6.47 15.08 8.59
C PRO A 42 7.90 14.85 8.09
N ALA A 43 8.04 14.13 6.99
CA ALA A 43 9.30 13.98 6.29
C ALA A 43 9.52 15.20 5.37
N VAL A 44 10.77 15.65 5.30
CA VAL A 44 11.20 16.75 4.42
C VAL A 44 12.10 16.17 3.35
N ALA A 45 11.74 16.37 2.09
CA ALA A 45 12.51 15.92 0.94
C ALA A 45 13.65 16.92 0.61
N PRO A 46 14.64 16.54 -0.20
CA PRO A 46 15.74 17.42 -0.62
C PRO A 46 15.29 18.70 -1.35
N ASP A 47 14.13 18.68 -2.01
CA ASP A 47 13.50 19.84 -2.64
C ASP A 47 12.67 20.68 -1.66
N ALA A 48 12.81 20.43 -0.36
CA ALA A 48 12.05 21.00 0.74
C ALA A 48 10.55 20.70 0.74
N SER A 49 10.06 19.80 -0.13
CA SER A 49 8.67 19.34 -0.04
C SER A 49 8.42 18.56 1.24
N VAL A 50 7.23 18.73 1.81
CA VAL A 50 6.82 18.15 3.10
C VAL A 50 5.82 17.03 2.84
N MET A 51 6.05 15.85 3.42
CA MET A 51 5.17 14.68 3.25
C MET A 51 4.85 14.01 4.59
N PHE A 52 3.56 13.80 4.86
CA PHE A 52 3.11 12.99 5.99
C PHE A 52 3.15 11.51 5.61
N LEU A 53 4.18 10.82 6.10
CA LEU A 53 4.39 9.41 5.79
C LEU A 53 3.43 8.51 6.57
N PRO A 54 2.98 7.39 6.01
CA PRO A 54 2.11 6.46 6.71
C PRO A 54 2.85 5.82 7.89
N ARG A 55 2.16 5.73 9.04
CA ARG A 55 2.55 4.88 10.17
C ARG A 55 1.79 3.56 10.11
N THR A 56 0.48 3.62 9.88
CA THR A 56 -0.35 2.43 9.68
C THR A 56 -1.22 2.58 8.44
N PHE A 57 -1.46 1.48 7.75
CA PHE A 57 -2.33 1.44 6.58
C PHE A 57 -3.03 0.09 6.46
N ARG A 58 -4.08 0.03 5.64
CA ARG A 58 -4.85 -1.19 5.37
C ARG A 58 -5.00 -1.42 3.89
N TRP A 59 -4.76 -2.65 3.47
CA TRP A 59 -5.08 -3.12 2.13
C TRP A 59 -6.14 -4.21 2.20
N THR A 60 -7.08 -4.15 1.28
CA THR A 60 -8.11 -5.17 1.08
C THR A 60 -8.20 -5.50 -0.39
N ILE A 61 -8.34 -6.78 -0.70
CA ILE A 61 -8.52 -7.28 -2.07
C ILE A 61 -9.70 -8.25 -2.03
N THR A 62 -10.77 -7.90 -2.75
CA THR A 62 -11.90 -8.81 -3.00
C THR A 62 -11.86 -9.26 -4.45
N ASP A 63 -12.05 -10.55 -4.69
CA ASP A 63 -12.18 -11.08 -6.05
C ASP A 63 -13.56 -10.79 -6.68
N ARG A 64 -13.72 -11.21 -7.94
CA ARG A 64 -14.95 -11.01 -8.73
C ARG A 64 -16.19 -11.68 -8.13
N SER A 65 -16.00 -12.74 -7.36
CA SER A 65 -17.09 -13.47 -6.70
C SER A 65 -17.55 -12.80 -5.40
N GLY A 66 -16.91 -11.70 -5.00
CA GLY A 66 -17.16 -11.03 -3.73
C GLY A 66 -16.40 -11.66 -2.55
N LYS A 67 -15.52 -12.62 -2.81
CA LYS A 67 -14.73 -13.26 -1.76
C LYS A 67 -13.52 -12.41 -1.40
N GLN A 68 -13.32 -12.18 -0.10
CA GLN A 68 -12.13 -11.50 0.42
C GLN A 68 -10.90 -12.39 0.23
N LEU A 69 -10.01 -11.98 -0.66
CA LEU A 69 -8.73 -12.65 -0.89
C LEU A 69 -7.70 -12.21 0.14
N PHE A 70 -7.61 -10.90 0.38
CA PHE A 70 -6.69 -10.33 1.36
C PHE A 70 -7.38 -9.26 2.19
N GLU A 71 -7.07 -9.27 3.48
CA GLU A 71 -7.20 -8.12 4.36
C GLU A 71 -5.93 -8.07 5.20
N ILE A 72 -5.15 -7.01 5.04
CA ILE A 72 -3.89 -6.84 5.75
C ILE A 72 -3.87 -5.47 6.43
N ASN A 73 -3.53 -5.49 7.72
CA ASN A 73 -3.28 -4.34 8.56
C ASN A 73 -1.78 -4.21 8.73
N THR A 74 -1.24 -3.04 8.43
CA THR A 74 0.20 -2.85 8.33
C THR A 74 0.68 -1.77 9.28
N THR A 75 1.93 -1.92 9.73
CA THR A 75 2.67 -0.89 10.47
C THR A 75 4.02 -0.72 9.81
N ALA A 76 4.35 0.50 9.39
CA ALA A 76 5.69 0.83 8.92
C ALA A 76 6.69 0.59 10.06
N ASP A 77 7.71 -0.25 9.81
CA ASP A 77 8.62 -0.75 10.84
C ASP A 77 10.10 -0.51 10.53
N THR A 78 10.38 0.21 9.44
CA THR A 78 11.70 0.76 9.15
C THR A 78 11.63 2.28 8.99
N ALA A 79 12.76 2.95 9.13
CA ALA A 79 12.88 4.32 8.63
C ALA A 79 12.55 4.33 7.13
N MET A 80 11.75 5.30 6.69
CA MET A 80 11.45 5.50 5.28
C MET A 80 12.49 6.44 4.67
N LEU A 81 13.11 6.02 3.58
CA LEU A 81 14.18 6.74 2.91
C LEU A 81 13.64 7.44 1.66
N TYR A 82 14.07 8.69 1.46
CA TYR A 82 13.78 9.42 0.23
C TYR A 82 14.63 8.86 -0.92
N GLY A 83 14.05 8.75 -2.12
CA GLY A 83 14.84 8.37 -3.31
C GLY A 83 14.09 7.66 -4.43
N LEU A 84 12.79 7.41 -4.28
CA LEU A 84 11.98 6.81 -5.31
C LEU A 84 10.99 7.82 -5.89
N ALA A 85 11.25 8.26 -7.13
CA ALA A 85 10.58 9.40 -7.75
C ALA A 85 10.58 10.61 -6.78
N SER A 86 9.42 11.21 -6.52
CA SER A 86 9.24 12.31 -5.55
C SER A 86 8.67 11.80 -4.21
N GLY A 87 9.12 10.64 -3.73
CA GLY A 87 8.64 10.08 -2.48
C GLY A 87 9.62 9.15 -1.78
N TYR A 88 9.04 8.34 -0.89
CA TYR A 88 9.76 7.59 0.13
C TYR A 88 9.50 6.08 0.00
N ALA A 89 10.54 5.31 0.30
CA ALA A 89 10.48 3.85 0.32
C ALA A 89 10.82 3.31 1.71
N GLY A 90 10.22 2.18 2.10
CA GLY A 90 10.47 1.57 3.40
C GLY A 90 9.91 0.16 3.53
N GLY A 91 10.08 -0.42 4.71
CA GLY A 91 9.51 -1.70 5.12
C GLY A 91 8.32 -1.52 6.05
N TYR A 92 7.49 -2.55 6.08
CA TYR A 92 6.40 -2.68 7.04
C TYR A 92 6.25 -4.14 7.48
N CYS A 93 5.73 -4.35 8.68
CA CYS A 93 5.14 -5.61 9.11
C CYS A 93 3.62 -5.57 8.90
N TRP A 94 3.00 -6.72 8.71
CA TRP A 94 1.55 -6.80 8.59
C TRP A 94 0.99 -8.08 9.20
N GLU A 95 -0.26 -7.96 9.65
CA GLU A 95 -1.09 -9.05 10.12
C GLU A 95 -2.42 -9.02 9.38
N GLY A 96 -2.98 -10.19 9.10
CA GLY A 96 -4.19 -10.24 8.32
C GLY A 96 -4.61 -11.64 7.93
N SER A 97 -5.25 -11.74 6.76
CA SER A 97 -5.63 -13.02 6.20
C SER A 97 -5.39 -13.11 4.70
N TYR A 98 -5.09 -14.32 4.25
CA TYR A 98 -5.13 -14.72 2.85
C TYR A 98 -6.10 -15.87 2.66
N ASN A 99 -7.13 -15.67 1.83
CA ASN A 99 -8.14 -16.69 1.56
C ASN A 99 -8.79 -17.25 2.85
N GLY A 100 -9.02 -16.36 3.84
CA GLY A 100 -9.58 -16.69 5.15
C GLY A 100 -8.61 -17.34 6.15
N LYS A 101 -7.35 -17.58 5.76
CA LYS A 101 -6.32 -18.10 6.66
C LYS A 101 -5.55 -16.94 7.28
N PRO A 102 -5.38 -16.91 8.62
CA PRO A 102 -4.52 -15.91 9.26
C PRO A 102 -3.09 -16.01 8.77
N GLU A 103 -2.48 -14.88 8.48
CA GLU A 103 -1.08 -14.76 8.03
C GLU A 103 -0.47 -13.50 8.63
N ASN A 104 0.85 -13.49 8.81
CA ASN A 104 1.62 -12.32 9.19
C ASN A 104 3.00 -12.38 8.52
N GLU A 105 3.42 -11.27 7.94
CA GLU A 105 4.67 -11.20 7.18
C GLU A 105 5.21 -9.76 7.16
N ARG A 106 6.29 -9.55 6.40
CA ARG A 106 6.83 -8.22 6.07
C ARG A 106 6.61 -7.86 4.61
N GLY A 107 6.66 -6.57 4.30
CA GLY A 107 6.53 -6.07 2.94
C GLY A 107 7.32 -4.78 2.71
N TYR A 108 7.30 -4.35 1.45
CA TYR A 108 7.94 -3.13 0.97
C TYR A 108 6.88 -2.12 0.54
N ILE A 109 7.04 -0.86 0.94
CA ILE A 109 6.14 0.24 0.60
C ILE A 109 6.89 1.34 -0.17
N GLU A 110 6.24 1.83 -1.21
CA GLU A 110 6.56 3.07 -1.89
C GLU A 110 5.41 4.05 -1.65
N TYR A 111 5.72 5.21 -1.10
CA TYR A 111 4.73 6.22 -0.76
C TYR A 111 5.10 7.57 -1.37
N ILE A 112 4.17 8.07 -2.19
CA ILE A 112 4.26 9.38 -2.84
C ILE A 112 2.91 10.05 -2.65
N ASP A 113 2.89 11.18 -1.95
CA ASP A 113 1.73 12.06 -1.84
C ASP A 113 2.10 13.48 -2.25
N GLN A 114 1.55 13.93 -3.38
CA GLN A 114 1.84 15.23 -4.02
C GLN A 114 0.61 16.12 -4.03
N ARG A 115 -0.36 15.86 -3.14
CA ARG A 115 -1.63 16.61 -3.03
C ARG A 115 -1.44 17.95 -2.31
N GLY A 116 -0.38 18.69 -2.63
CA GLY A 116 -0.09 20.02 -2.07
C GLY A 116 -1.30 20.94 -2.06
#